data_AF-A0A1E7ITS0-F1
#
_entry.id   AF-A0A1E7ITS0-F1
#
_cell.length_a   1.000
_cell.length_b   1.000
_cell.length_c   1.000
_cell.angle_alpha   90.00
_cell.angle_beta   90.00
_cell.angle_gamma   90.00
#
_symmetry.space_group_name_H-M   'P 1'
#
loop_
_entity.id
_entity.type
_entity.pdbx_description
1 polymer ?
#
loop_
_entity_poly.entity_id
_entity_poly.type
_entity_poly.pdbx_seq_one_letter_code
_entity_poly.pdbx_strand_id
1 'polypeptide(L)'
;MMATTFWNPDGTPISAAQFIERLFGELPAMFRDEDELRALWGRPDTRKALLDGLAEKGYGQDQLTEIKAMIDAEKSDLFDVLAYIAFALAPISREERVATHRANIDAHYADKQQAFLDFVLGVYIKDGVRELDQDRLPLLIESKYGGLSDGIAELGSIPEIRDAFIGFQQYLYAEVGVA
;
A
#
# COMPACT_ATOMS: atom_id res chain seq x y z
N MET A 1 -16.55 -3.92 23.14
CA MET A 1 -16.31 -3.46 21.76
C MET A 1 -17.24 -2.28 21.50
N MET A 2 -16.69 -1.12 21.14
CA MET A 2 -17.50 -0.02 20.60
C MET A 2 -17.90 -0.47 19.20
N ALA A 3 -19.19 -0.73 18.96
CA ALA A 3 -19.66 -1.01 17.61
C ALA A 3 -19.52 0.27 16.81
N THR A 4 -18.52 0.35 15.93
CA THR A 4 -18.47 1.43 14.95
C THR A 4 -19.70 1.32 14.06
N THR A 5 -20.40 2.44 13.94
CA THR A 5 -21.61 2.54 13.14
C THR A 5 -21.18 3.05 11.78
N PHE A 6 -21.32 2.20 10.76
CA PHE A 6 -21.16 2.62 9.37
C PHE A 6 -22.42 3.38 8.93
N TRP A 7 -22.28 4.28 7.97
CA TRP A 7 -23.38 5.12 7.50
C TRP A 7 -23.50 5.03 5.98
N ASN A 8 -24.74 5.01 5.50
CA ASN A 8 -25.05 5.23 4.10
C ASN A 8 -24.85 6.71 3.71
N PRO A 9 -24.69 7.02 2.41
CA PRO A 9 -24.69 8.41 1.91
C PRO A 9 -25.93 9.21 2.30
N ASP A 10 -27.06 8.54 2.56
CA ASP A 10 -28.31 9.14 3.03
C ASP A 10 -28.36 9.37 4.56
N GLY A 11 -27.29 9.01 5.29
CA GLY A 11 -27.20 9.17 6.74
C GLY A 11 -27.87 8.06 7.55
N THR A 12 -28.26 6.94 6.94
CA THR A 12 -28.79 5.77 7.69
C THR A 12 -27.67 4.83 8.15
N PRO A 13 -27.74 4.26 9.36
CA PRO A 13 -26.71 3.34 9.84
C PRO A 13 -26.81 1.99 9.12
N ILE A 14 -25.66 1.40 8.80
CA ILE A 14 -25.56 0.06 8.20
C ILE A 14 -24.62 -0.84 8.98
N SER A 15 -24.80 -2.14 8.80
CA SER A 15 -23.89 -3.15 9.35
C SER A 15 -22.58 -3.20 8.57
N ALA A 16 -21.56 -3.75 9.22
CA ALA A 16 -20.28 -4.11 8.62
C ALA A 16 -20.43 -4.94 7.32
N ALA A 17 -21.29 -5.96 7.36
CA ALA A 17 -21.52 -6.84 6.22
C ALA A 17 -22.11 -6.08 5.02
N GLN A 18 -23.09 -5.20 5.28
CA GLN A 18 -23.66 -4.34 4.24
C GLN A 18 -22.64 -3.33 3.71
N PHE A 19 -21.75 -2.81 4.55
CA PHE A 19 -20.68 -1.91 4.10
C PHE A 19 -19.72 -2.63 3.15
N ILE A 20 -19.30 -3.86 3.49
CA ILE A 20 -18.44 -4.70 2.63
C ILE A 20 -19.16 -5.08 1.32
N GLU A 21 -20.43 -5.46 1.39
CA GLU A 21 -21.23 -5.79 0.19
C GLU A 21 -21.34 -4.59 -0.77
N ARG A 22 -21.56 -3.39 -0.23
CA ARG A 22 -21.57 -2.16 -1.02
C ARG A 22 -20.20 -1.84 -1.61
N LEU A 23 -19.12 -1.98 -0.83
CA LEU A 23 -17.76 -1.80 -1.34
C LEU A 23 -17.49 -2.77 -2.48
N PHE A 24 -17.80 -4.05 -2.31
CA PHE A 24 -17.67 -5.08 -3.34
C PHE A 24 -18.39 -4.69 -4.64
N GLY A 25 -19.60 -4.13 -4.57
CA GLY A 25 -20.33 -3.65 -5.74
C GLY A 25 -19.70 -2.45 -6.46
N GLU A 26 -18.88 -1.65 -5.77
CA GLU A 26 -18.22 -0.45 -6.32
C GLU A 26 -16.84 -0.74 -6.93
N LEU A 27 -16.11 -1.74 -6.42
CA LEU A 27 -14.75 -2.08 -6.87
C LEU A 27 -14.63 -2.37 -8.39
N PRO A 28 -15.58 -3.07 -9.05
CA PRO A 28 -15.50 -3.32 -10.50
C PRO A 28 -15.46 -2.06 -11.38
N ALA A 29 -15.90 -0.90 -10.86
CA ALA A 29 -15.81 0.38 -11.57
C ALA A 29 -14.44 1.07 -11.37
N MET A 30 -13.62 0.58 -10.44
CA MET A 30 -12.30 1.14 -10.10
C MET A 30 -11.15 0.34 -10.71
N PHE A 31 -11.29 -0.99 -10.75
CA PHE A 31 -10.36 -1.90 -11.38
C PHE A 31 -11.10 -3.19 -11.78
N ARG A 32 -10.70 -3.79 -12.89
CA ARG A 32 -11.35 -4.94 -13.53
C ARG A 32 -10.94 -6.27 -12.93
N ASP A 33 -9.66 -6.38 -12.59
CA ASP A 33 -9.02 -7.61 -12.12
C ASP A 33 -7.87 -7.29 -11.16
N GLU A 34 -7.25 -8.35 -10.63
CA GLU A 34 -6.13 -8.24 -9.71
C GLU A 34 -4.90 -7.59 -10.37
N ASP A 35 -4.65 -7.87 -11.65
CA ASP A 35 -3.53 -7.28 -12.40
C ASP A 35 -3.66 -5.76 -12.51
N GLU A 36 -4.86 -5.26 -12.81
CA GLU A 36 -5.12 -3.82 -12.82
C GLU A 36 -4.99 -3.22 -11.42
N LEU A 37 -5.47 -3.90 -10.37
CA LEU A 37 -5.26 -3.46 -9.00
C LEU A 37 -3.76 -3.38 -8.67
N ARG A 38 -2.95 -4.37 -9.03
CA ARG A 38 -1.49 -4.37 -8.83
C ARG A 38 -0.83 -3.21 -9.58
N ALA A 39 -1.22 -2.97 -10.84
CA ALA A 39 -0.69 -1.88 -11.64
C ALA A 39 -1.00 -0.50 -11.04
N LEU A 40 -2.23 -0.30 -10.55
CA LEU A 40 -2.63 0.92 -9.86
C LEU A 40 -1.93 1.06 -8.50
N TRP A 41 -1.79 -0.02 -7.74
CA TRP A 41 -1.28 0.04 -6.37
C TRP A 41 0.25 0.15 -6.30
N GLY A 42 0.93 -0.44 -7.28
CA GLY A 42 2.38 -0.50 -7.40
C GLY A 42 3.05 0.84 -7.71
N ARG A 43 2.27 1.90 -7.99
CA ARG A 43 2.79 3.26 -8.14
C ARG A 43 2.10 4.22 -7.15
N PRO A 44 2.84 5.11 -6.47
CA PRO A 44 2.27 6.02 -5.48
C PRO A 44 1.18 6.96 -6.01
N ASP A 45 1.36 7.46 -7.24
CA ASP A 45 0.45 8.40 -7.89
C ASP A 45 -0.91 7.76 -8.18
N THR A 46 -0.93 6.60 -8.80
CA THR A 46 -2.15 5.87 -9.13
C THR A 46 -2.80 5.25 -7.89
N ARG A 47 -2.02 4.78 -6.91
CA ARG A 47 -2.53 4.32 -5.61
C ARG A 47 -3.28 5.44 -4.91
N LYS A 48 -2.69 6.64 -4.87
CA LYS A 48 -3.33 7.81 -4.29
C LYS A 48 -4.65 8.14 -5.00
N ALA A 49 -4.66 8.13 -6.34
CA ALA A 49 -5.87 8.40 -7.10
C ALA A 49 -7.00 7.39 -6.82
N LEU A 50 -6.65 6.10 -6.70
CA LEU A 50 -7.59 5.05 -6.33
C LEU A 50 -8.18 5.26 -4.92
N LEU A 51 -7.33 5.58 -3.94
CA LEU A 51 -7.74 5.88 -2.58
C LEU A 51 -8.63 7.13 -2.48
N ASP A 52 -8.30 8.18 -3.23
CA ASP A 52 -9.10 9.40 -3.29
C ASP A 52 -10.49 9.09 -3.91
N GLY A 53 -10.55 8.28 -4.97
CA GLY A 53 -11.82 7.83 -5.57
C GLY A 53 -12.67 6.95 -4.64
N LEU A 54 -12.05 6.11 -3.81
CA LEU A 54 -12.73 5.37 -2.74
C LEU A 54 -13.31 6.32 -1.69
N ALA A 55 -12.54 7.32 -1.26
CA ALA A 55 -12.98 8.31 -0.29
C ALA A 55 -14.17 9.15 -0.80
N GLU A 56 -14.17 9.56 -2.07
CA GLU A 56 -15.29 10.27 -2.71
C GLU A 56 -16.60 9.46 -2.70
N LYS A 57 -16.51 8.14 -2.70
CA LYS A 57 -17.67 7.22 -2.58
C LYS A 57 -18.04 6.86 -1.14
N GLY A 58 -17.36 7.45 -0.15
CA GLY A 58 -17.61 7.21 1.27
C GLY A 58 -16.77 6.11 1.90
N TYR A 59 -15.76 5.59 1.20
CA TYR A 59 -14.80 4.59 1.71
C TYR A 59 -13.48 5.27 2.08
N GLY A 60 -13.54 6.16 3.06
CA GLY A 60 -12.36 6.86 3.58
C GLY A 60 -11.44 5.96 4.38
N GLN A 61 -10.30 6.51 4.77
CA GLN A 61 -9.26 5.77 5.51
C GLN A 61 -9.77 5.14 6.82
N ASP A 62 -10.60 5.85 7.57
CA ASP A 62 -11.14 5.36 8.83
C ASP A 62 -12.03 4.12 8.59
N GLN A 63 -12.92 4.20 7.59
CA GLN A 63 -13.80 3.09 7.23
C GLN A 63 -13.01 1.87 6.72
N LEU A 64 -11.99 2.11 5.89
CA LEU A 64 -11.13 1.04 5.39
C LEU A 64 -10.31 0.40 6.52
N THR A 65 -9.88 1.17 7.51
CA THR A 65 -9.18 0.66 8.71
C THR A 65 -10.09 -0.25 9.54
N GLU A 66 -11.36 0.11 9.67
CA GLU A 66 -12.34 -0.75 10.35
C GLU A 66 -12.55 -2.07 9.60
N ILE A 67 -12.64 -2.04 8.26
CA ILE A 67 -12.70 -3.26 7.45
C ILE A 67 -11.52 -4.18 7.75
N LYS A 68 -10.29 -3.63 7.78
CA LYS A 68 -9.09 -4.43 8.10
C LYS A 68 -9.26 -5.19 9.41
N ALA A 69 -9.74 -4.52 10.46
CA ALA A 69 -9.94 -5.16 11.77
C ALA A 69 -11.05 -6.22 11.75
N MET A 70 -12.10 -6.04 10.94
CA MET A 70 -13.21 -7.00 10.86
C MET A 70 -12.85 -8.30 10.14
N ILE A 71 -11.85 -8.27 9.26
CA ILE A 71 -11.37 -9.45 8.52
C ILE A 71 -10.03 -9.98 9.07
N ASP A 72 -9.65 -9.58 10.29
CA ASP A 72 -8.40 -9.95 10.96
C ASP A 72 -7.13 -9.65 10.12
N ALA A 73 -7.14 -8.54 9.37
CA ALA A 73 -6.10 -8.12 8.43
C ALA A 73 -5.41 -6.81 8.84
N GLU A 74 -5.33 -6.46 10.12
CA GLU A 74 -4.74 -5.20 10.60
C GLU A 74 -3.27 -5.08 10.20
N LYS A 75 -2.56 -6.21 10.13
CA LYS A 75 -1.16 -6.28 9.70
C LYS A 75 -0.96 -6.27 8.19
N SER A 76 -2.02 -6.47 7.41
CA SER A 76 -1.98 -6.52 5.95
C SER A 76 -1.89 -5.13 5.33
N ASP A 77 -1.52 -5.06 4.06
CA ASP A 77 -1.70 -3.85 3.29
C ASP A 77 -3.19 -3.61 3.00
N LEU A 78 -3.56 -2.37 2.65
CA LEU A 78 -4.92 -2.12 2.17
C LEU A 78 -5.14 -2.73 0.77
N PHE A 79 -4.07 -2.92 -0.02
CA PHE A 79 -4.10 -3.76 -1.23
C PHE A 79 -4.73 -5.12 -0.96
N ASP A 80 -4.24 -5.83 0.07
CA ASP A 80 -4.70 -7.18 0.43
C ASP A 80 -6.17 -7.22 0.81
N VAL A 81 -6.65 -6.16 1.46
CA VAL A 81 -8.05 -6.03 1.87
C VAL A 81 -8.95 -5.78 0.66
N LEU A 82 -8.52 -4.92 -0.27
CA LEU A 82 -9.26 -4.70 -1.52
C LEU A 82 -9.29 -5.97 -2.38
N ALA A 83 -8.16 -6.68 -2.47
CA ALA A 83 -8.04 -7.94 -3.19
C ALA A 83 -8.91 -9.06 -2.56
N TYR A 84 -8.95 -9.13 -1.23
CA TYR A 84 -9.85 -10.04 -0.51
C TYR A 84 -11.32 -9.75 -0.82
N ILE A 85 -11.73 -8.49 -0.77
CA ILE A 85 -13.12 -8.11 -1.05
C ILE A 85 -13.48 -8.39 -2.51
N ALA A 86 -12.66 -7.95 -3.46
CA ALA A 86 -12.96 -8.06 -4.89
C ALA A 86 -12.85 -9.50 -5.43
N PHE A 87 -11.90 -10.28 -4.92
CA PHE A 87 -11.46 -11.53 -5.55
C PHE A 87 -11.37 -12.72 -4.59
N ALA A 88 -11.75 -12.56 -3.32
CA ALA A 88 -11.64 -13.60 -2.27
C ALA A 88 -10.21 -14.13 -2.06
N LEU A 89 -9.19 -13.32 -2.34
CA LEU A 89 -7.79 -13.65 -2.13
C LEU A 89 -7.42 -13.47 -0.66
N ALA A 90 -6.77 -14.48 -0.07
CA ALA A 90 -6.39 -14.44 1.34
C ALA A 90 -5.41 -13.28 1.61
N PRO A 91 -5.69 -12.37 2.57
CA PRO A 91 -4.77 -11.31 2.92
C PRO A 91 -3.46 -11.85 3.47
N ILE A 92 -2.33 -11.30 3.03
CA ILE A 92 -1.01 -11.56 3.64
C ILE A 92 -0.59 -10.37 4.49
N SER A 93 0.32 -10.58 5.44
CA SER A 93 0.86 -9.48 6.24
C SER A 93 1.85 -8.63 5.42
N ARG A 94 2.07 -7.37 5.82
CA ARG A 94 3.12 -6.53 5.22
C ARG A 94 4.52 -7.16 5.35
N GLU A 95 4.79 -7.83 6.47
CA GLU A 95 6.04 -8.55 6.71
C GLU A 95 6.22 -9.71 5.73
N GLU A 96 5.18 -10.53 5.55
CA GLU A 96 5.17 -11.62 4.58
C GLU A 96 5.31 -11.11 3.14
N ARG A 97 4.61 -10.02 2.79
CA ARG A 97 4.73 -9.35 1.49
C ARG A 97 6.17 -8.94 1.22
N VAL A 98 6.82 -8.28 2.17
CA VAL A 98 8.24 -7.91 2.01
C VAL A 98 9.12 -9.14 1.89
N ALA A 99 8.96 -10.14 2.78
CA ALA A 99 9.78 -11.34 2.77
C ALA A 99 9.72 -12.11 1.44
N THR A 100 8.53 -12.18 0.83
CA THR A 100 8.30 -12.91 -0.43
C THR A 100 8.79 -12.15 -1.67
N HIS A 101 8.81 -10.82 -1.65
CA HIS A 101 9.21 -10.01 -2.82
C HIS A 101 10.64 -9.47 -2.73
N ARG A 102 11.29 -9.61 -1.57
CA ARG A 102 12.60 -9.03 -1.29
C ARG A 102 13.66 -9.39 -2.34
N ALA A 103 13.79 -10.67 -2.67
CA ALA A 103 14.78 -11.13 -3.64
C ALA A 103 14.53 -10.57 -5.05
N ASN A 104 13.26 -10.41 -5.44
CA ASN A 104 12.90 -9.79 -6.71
C ASN A 104 13.27 -8.30 -6.72
N ILE A 105 12.94 -7.57 -5.65
CA ILE A 105 13.31 -6.15 -5.49
C ILE A 105 14.83 -5.99 -5.61
N ASP A 106 15.61 -6.75 -4.83
CA ASP A 106 17.06 -6.61 -4.76
C ASP A 106 17.75 -6.83 -6.12
N ALA A 107 17.19 -7.68 -6.98
CA ALA A 107 17.73 -7.97 -8.31
C ALA A 107 17.79 -6.75 -9.24
N HIS A 108 17.04 -5.68 -8.96
CA HIS A 108 16.98 -4.47 -9.80
C HIS A 108 17.84 -3.30 -9.28
N TYR A 109 18.43 -3.41 -8.10
CA TYR A 109 19.07 -2.28 -7.41
C TYR A 109 20.47 -2.60 -6.92
N ALA A 110 21.34 -1.59 -6.87
CA ALA A 110 22.69 -1.72 -6.34
C ALA A 110 22.70 -1.74 -4.79
N ASP A 111 23.76 -2.25 -4.17
CA ASP A 111 23.88 -2.46 -2.71
C ASP A 111 23.43 -1.25 -1.87
N LYS A 112 23.85 -0.04 -2.24
CA LYS A 112 23.47 1.18 -1.50
C LYS A 112 21.97 1.49 -1.59
N GLN A 113 21.38 1.28 -2.77
CA GLN A 113 19.94 1.44 -2.98
C GLN A 113 19.16 0.34 -2.25
N GLN A 114 19.62 -0.92 -2.30
CA GLN A 114 19.02 -2.01 -1.52
C GLN A 114 18.99 -1.67 -0.03
N ALA A 115 20.11 -1.20 0.54
CA ALA A 115 20.17 -0.82 1.94
C ALA A 115 19.18 0.32 2.30
N PHE A 116 18.94 1.27 1.38
CA PHE A 116 17.91 2.29 1.55
C PHE A 116 16.50 1.71 1.46
N LEU A 117 16.22 0.91 0.43
CA LEU A 117 14.93 0.26 0.25
C LEU A 117 14.59 -0.65 1.42
N ASP A 118 15.55 -1.34 2.02
CA ASP A 118 15.36 -2.13 3.23
C ASP A 118 14.86 -1.33 4.42
N PHE A 119 15.42 -0.14 4.60
CA PHE A 119 14.96 0.77 5.62
C PHE A 119 13.54 1.24 5.35
N VAL A 120 13.24 1.62 4.09
CA VAL A 120 11.89 2.02 3.67
C VAL A 120 10.88 0.89 3.89
N LEU A 121 11.24 -0.35 3.52
CA LEU A 121 10.41 -1.53 3.72
C LEU A 121 10.17 -1.83 5.20
N GLY A 122 11.16 -1.61 6.07
CA GLY A 122 10.99 -1.71 7.52
C GLY A 122 9.99 -0.69 8.07
N VAL A 123 10.07 0.56 7.60
CA VAL A 123 9.10 1.62 7.94
C VAL A 123 7.71 1.26 7.42
N TYR A 124 7.61 0.74 6.20
CA TYR A 124 6.35 0.24 5.61
C TYR A 124 5.71 -0.88 6.42
N ILE A 125 6.48 -1.89 6.84
CA ILE A 125 6.00 -3.01 7.67
C ILE A 125 5.40 -2.50 8.98
N LYS A 126 6.02 -1.46 9.56
CA LYS A 126 5.60 -0.89 10.84
C LYS A 126 4.39 0.04 10.66
N ASP A 127 4.54 1.07 9.85
CA ASP A 127 3.67 2.25 9.85
C ASP A 127 2.71 2.31 8.65
N GLY A 128 2.97 1.55 7.58
CA GLY A 128 1.99 1.23 6.53
C GLY A 128 2.25 1.88 5.18
N VAL A 129 1.33 1.64 4.24
CA VAL A 129 1.51 2.00 2.82
C VAL A 129 1.69 3.50 2.57
N ARG A 130 1.19 4.36 3.46
CA ARG A 130 1.35 5.81 3.34
C ARG A 130 2.81 6.25 3.43
N GLU A 131 3.66 5.46 4.08
CA GLU A 131 5.09 5.71 4.13
C GLU A 131 5.76 5.55 2.75
N LEU A 132 5.08 4.89 1.81
CA LEU A 132 5.53 4.72 0.44
C LEU A 132 5.03 5.83 -0.50
N ASP A 133 4.38 6.87 0.03
CA ASP A 133 3.94 8.01 -0.77
C ASP A 133 5.13 8.90 -1.18
N GLN A 134 5.06 9.51 -2.36
CA GLN A 134 6.21 10.22 -2.95
C GLN A 134 6.69 11.40 -2.07
N ASP A 135 5.79 12.04 -1.34
CA ASP A 135 6.07 13.15 -0.44
C ASP A 135 6.81 12.71 0.85
N ARG A 136 6.86 11.41 1.15
CA ARG A 136 7.62 10.86 2.28
C ARG A 136 9.11 10.75 2.01
N LEU A 137 9.52 10.73 0.74
CA LEU A 137 10.91 10.48 0.35
C LEU A 137 11.94 11.39 1.07
N PRO A 138 11.75 12.72 1.15
CA PRO A 138 12.72 13.58 1.85
C PRO A 138 12.89 13.21 3.33
N LEU A 139 11.79 12.90 4.02
CA LEU A 139 11.79 12.51 5.43
C LEU A 139 12.48 11.16 5.65
N LEU A 140 12.25 10.19 4.75
CA LEU A 140 12.89 8.88 4.82
C LEU A 140 14.41 8.98 4.62
N ILE A 141 14.86 9.84 3.71
CA ILE A 141 16.29 10.09 3.50
C ILE A 141 16.90 10.72 4.76
N GLU A 142 16.27 11.77 5.28
CA GLU A 142 16.74 12.46 6.49
C GLU A 142 16.79 11.50 7.70
N SER A 143 15.75 10.68 7.88
CA SER A 143 15.66 9.72 8.98
C SER A 143 16.73 8.63 8.92
N LYS A 144 17.16 8.19 7.72
CA LYS A 144 18.16 7.13 7.59
C LYS A 144 19.60 7.67 7.65
N TYR A 145 19.85 8.83 7.05
CA TYR A 145 21.21 9.35 6.85
C TYR A 145 21.58 10.52 7.76
N GLY A 146 20.64 11.04 8.56
CA GLY A 146 20.88 12.18 9.44
C GLY A 146 20.79 13.54 8.76
N GLY A 147 20.53 13.55 7.44
CA GLY A 147 20.37 14.76 6.65
C GLY A 147 20.08 14.45 5.19
N LEU A 148 19.35 15.34 4.51
CA LEU A 148 19.03 15.18 3.09
C LEU A 148 20.31 15.21 2.22
N SER A 149 21.24 16.11 2.52
CA SER A 149 22.51 16.23 1.80
C SER A 149 23.38 14.98 1.95
N ASP A 150 23.45 14.40 3.15
CA ASP A 150 24.22 13.19 3.42
C ASP A 150 23.63 11.97 2.70
N GLY A 151 22.30 11.87 2.69
CA GLY A 151 21.63 10.81 1.93
C GLY A 151 21.81 10.93 0.43
N ILE A 152 21.78 12.14 -0.13
CA ILE A 152 22.10 12.37 -1.56
C ILE A 152 23.55 11.99 -1.86
N ALA A 153 24.50 12.39 -1.01
CA ALA A 153 25.90 12.04 -1.19
C ALA A 153 26.13 10.51 -1.17
N GLU A 154 25.37 9.77 -0.36
CA GLU A 154 25.49 8.32 -0.25
C GLU A 154 24.78 7.57 -1.38
N LEU A 155 23.58 7.99 -1.76
CA LEU A 155 22.70 7.27 -2.68
C LEU A 155 22.85 7.66 -4.15
N GLY A 156 23.43 8.82 -4.45
CA GLY A 156 23.59 9.31 -5.82
C GLY A 156 22.66 10.48 -6.14
N SER A 157 22.31 10.64 -7.41
CA SER A 157 21.55 11.81 -7.84
C SER A 157 20.08 11.75 -7.38
N ILE A 158 19.47 12.92 -7.17
CA ILE A 158 18.05 13.03 -6.76
C ILE A 158 17.12 12.24 -7.71
N PRO A 159 17.26 12.32 -9.05
CA PRO A 159 16.46 11.51 -9.96
C PRO A 159 16.61 10.01 -9.72
N GLU A 160 17.84 9.50 -9.55
CA GLU A 160 18.08 8.08 -9.30
C GLU A 160 17.46 7.61 -7.98
N ILE A 161 17.54 8.43 -6.92
CA ILE A 161 16.92 8.12 -5.63
C ILE A 161 15.39 8.05 -5.76
N ARG A 162 14.80 9.03 -6.46
CA ARG A 162 13.37 9.08 -6.71
C ARG A 162 12.91 7.89 -7.54
N ASP A 163 13.64 7.56 -8.60
CA ASP A 163 13.30 6.46 -9.50
C ASP A 163 13.43 5.12 -8.80
N ALA A 164 14.42 4.93 -7.93
CA ALA A 164 14.51 3.76 -7.07
C ALA A 164 13.31 3.67 -6.10
N PHE A 165 12.99 4.76 -5.40
CA PHE A 165 11.89 4.81 -4.42
C PHE A 165 10.50 4.61 -5.03
N ILE A 166 10.24 5.13 -6.23
CA ILE A 166 8.98 4.92 -6.94
C ILE A 166 8.97 3.54 -7.61
N GLY A 167 10.07 3.20 -8.28
CA GLY A 167 10.17 2.02 -9.13
C GLY A 167 10.09 0.71 -8.36
N PHE A 168 10.63 0.62 -7.14
CA PHE A 168 10.67 -0.65 -6.42
C PHE A 168 9.28 -1.15 -6.02
N GLN A 169 8.33 -0.22 -5.85
CA GLN A 169 7.00 -0.52 -5.34
C GLN A 169 6.22 -1.44 -6.28
N GLN A 170 6.44 -1.37 -7.59
CA GLN A 170 5.82 -2.31 -8.53
C GLN A 170 6.25 -3.76 -8.25
N TYR A 171 7.49 -3.96 -7.81
CA TYR A 171 8.01 -5.29 -7.48
C TYR A 171 7.51 -5.79 -6.13
N LEU A 172 7.06 -4.90 -5.23
CA LEU A 172 6.43 -5.25 -3.94
C LEU A 172 5.02 -5.85 -4.11
N TYR A 173 4.38 -5.57 -5.24
CA TYR A 173 3.05 -6.06 -5.60
C TYR A 173 3.04 -6.90 -6.88
N ALA A 174 4.20 -7.30 -7.39
CA ALA A 174 4.27 -8.21 -8.53
C ALA A 174 3.70 -9.58 -8.16
N GLU A 175 3.28 -10.37 -9.14
CA GLU A 175 3.02 -11.78 -8.85
C GLU A 175 4.32 -12.49 -8.48
N VAL A 176 4.30 -13.23 -7.37
CA VAL A 176 5.37 -14.17 -7.06
C VAL A 176 5.13 -15.38 -7.96
N GLY A 177 5.95 -15.53 -9.01
CA GLY A 177 5.85 -16.68 -9.91
C GLY A 177 5.88 -17.98 -9.10
N VAL A 178 4.84 -18.80 -9.23
CA VAL A 178 4.85 -20.16 -8.69
C VAL A 178 5.83 -20.95 -9.57
N ALA A 179 6.99 -21.28 -9.01
CA ALA A 179 7.95 -22.19 -9.64
C ALA A 179 7.37 -23.61 -9.73
#